data_AF-A0A437AGV0-F1
#
_entry.id   AF-A0A437AGV0-F1
#
_cell.length_a   1.000
_cell.length_b   1.000
_cell.length_c   1.000
_cell.angle_alpha   90.00
_cell.angle_beta   90.00
_cell.angle_gamma   90.00
#
_symmetry.space_group_name_H-M   'P 1'
#
loop_
_entity.id
_entity.type
_entity.pdbx_description
1 polymer ?
#
loop_
_entity_poly.entity_id
_entity_poly.type
_entity_poly.pdbx_seq_one_letter_code
_entity_poly.pdbx_strand_id
1 'polypeptide(L)'
;MSTFFHNGIDNRSCDDVYSLVTSILINGLGKSETLITEYQRITNIDISRLNHDMILYQVVRNHAYLVPSFAKLSPCHRTDVVLGIKLGAEFNFSQLAQAENVPACLFCLKTMKGHTRAFDVRFMEQLLDIAGAGGHVDLTCGKKLMEPVFQAFKNMYDVSIGITEGKLGIREGYDVNLTRRVEHLVNVGWEKGQELDVSDPIHRALMRLLCISNSADVESADLIHDTLFNVLSGDTRRLLVRGLNFDGSLQQPAVQAIYIPAVSSAAIGATKSGSKAEKEKALAAAPRYLSRTLEVNIEQPRLEGVVVIERDIRRTIMHTLNSERFREDPDILDNLDVPSDEVAKMAEGYEWVIL
;
A
#
# COMPACT_ATOMS: atom_id res chain seq x y z
N MET A 1 -2.78 22.97 11.23
CA MET A 1 -1.51 23.69 11.01
C MET A 1 -1.45 24.17 9.56
N SER A 2 -0.55 25.10 9.23
CA SER A 2 -0.24 25.42 7.83
C SER A 2 0.66 24.34 7.25
N THR A 3 0.24 23.66 6.19
CA THR A 3 0.97 22.52 5.60
C THR A 3 1.17 22.68 4.10
N PHE A 4 2.16 21.97 3.55
CA PHE A 4 2.56 21.98 2.14
C PHE A 4 1.44 21.54 1.20
N PHE A 5 0.65 20.54 1.61
CA PHE A 5 -0.49 20.03 0.84
C PHE A 5 -1.62 21.06 0.70
N HIS A 6 -1.97 21.79 1.78
CA HIS A 6 -3.11 22.71 1.75
C HIS A 6 -2.82 24.11 1.22
N ASN A 7 -1.57 24.59 1.28
CA ASN A 7 -1.23 25.98 0.90
C ASN A 7 -0.56 26.11 -0.47
N GLY A 8 -0.38 24.99 -1.19
CA GLY A 8 0.25 24.96 -2.51
C GLY A 8 1.77 25.20 -2.47
N ILE A 9 2.39 24.96 -3.62
CA ILE A 9 3.83 25.14 -3.85
C ILE A 9 4.16 26.65 -3.94
N ASP A 10 3.23 27.48 -4.40
CA ASP A 10 3.44 28.91 -4.66
C ASP A 10 3.74 29.74 -3.40
N ASN A 11 3.37 29.24 -2.22
CA ASN A 11 3.60 29.88 -0.92
C ASN A 11 4.81 29.28 -0.17
N ARG A 12 5.83 28.80 -0.88
CA ARG A 12 7.00 28.10 -0.30
C ARG A 12 8.31 28.81 -0.61
N SER A 13 9.34 28.55 0.20
CA SER A 13 10.68 29.05 -0.09
C SER A 13 11.28 28.30 -1.29
N CYS A 14 12.22 28.94 -2.00
CA CYS A 14 12.96 28.26 -3.07
C CYS A 14 13.65 26.98 -2.56
N ASP A 15 14.10 26.96 -1.31
CA ASP A 15 14.74 25.80 -0.68
C ASP A 15 13.74 24.64 -0.46
N ASP A 16 12.50 24.94 -0.03
CA ASP A 16 11.45 23.92 0.13
C ASP A 16 11.12 23.25 -1.21
N VAL A 17 10.98 24.05 -2.28
CA VAL A 17 10.72 23.55 -3.64
C VAL A 17 11.92 22.76 -4.18
N TYR A 18 13.14 23.27 -3.98
CA TYR A 18 14.38 22.57 -4.36
C TYR A 18 14.53 21.24 -3.61
N SER A 19 14.07 21.17 -2.36
CA SER A 19 14.08 19.95 -1.55
C SER A 19 13.10 18.92 -2.07
N LEU A 20 11.86 19.32 -2.40
CA LEU A 20 10.88 18.44 -3.03
C LEU A 20 11.35 17.92 -4.40
N VAL A 21 11.87 18.81 -5.26
CA VAL A 21 12.43 18.41 -6.57
C VAL A 21 13.61 17.46 -6.39
N THR A 22 14.49 17.71 -5.41
CA THR A 22 15.60 16.80 -5.10
C THR A 22 15.08 15.44 -4.63
N SER A 23 14.07 15.40 -3.76
CA SER A 23 13.43 14.17 -3.26
C SER A 23 12.89 13.31 -4.41
N ILE A 24 12.10 13.90 -5.31
CA ILE A 24 11.57 13.25 -6.52
C ILE A 24 12.69 12.68 -7.40
N LEU A 25 13.73 13.47 -7.66
CA LEU A 25 14.85 13.06 -8.52
C LEU A 25 15.68 11.91 -7.91
N ILE A 26 15.87 11.88 -6.59
CA ILE A 26 16.66 10.84 -5.93
C ILE A 26 15.85 9.59 -5.59
N ASN A 27 14.53 9.68 -5.46
CA ASN A 27 13.65 8.54 -5.18
C ASN A 27 13.86 7.40 -6.21
N GLY A 28 14.01 7.75 -7.49
CA GLY A 28 14.30 6.78 -8.56
C GLY A 28 15.64 6.04 -8.42
N LEU A 29 16.61 6.56 -7.66
CA LEU A 29 17.94 5.95 -7.52
C LEU A 29 17.92 4.64 -6.71
N GLY A 30 16.91 4.42 -5.86
CA GLY A 30 16.69 3.14 -5.17
C GLY A 30 16.47 1.94 -6.10
N LYS A 31 16.22 2.20 -7.39
CA LYS A 31 16.07 1.21 -8.47
C LYS A 31 17.36 1.01 -9.28
N SER A 32 18.45 1.70 -8.95
CA SER A 32 19.69 1.70 -9.74
C SER A 32 20.63 0.57 -9.33
N GLU A 33 20.78 -0.43 -10.20
CA GLU A 33 21.81 -1.48 -10.08
C GLU A 33 23.22 -0.89 -9.91
N THR A 34 23.52 0.21 -10.61
CA THR A 34 24.80 0.94 -10.46
C THR A 34 25.01 1.46 -9.05
N LEU A 35 23.97 2.03 -8.42
CA LEU A 35 24.07 2.53 -7.05
C LEU A 35 24.23 1.40 -6.03
N ILE A 36 23.51 0.30 -6.22
CA ILE A 36 23.61 -0.91 -5.39
C ILE A 36 25.03 -1.49 -5.49
N THR A 37 25.54 -1.64 -6.71
CA THR A 37 26.90 -2.16 -6.99
C THR A 37 27.98 -1.27 -6.37
N GLU A 38 27.85 0.04 -6.50
CA GLU A 38 28.81 1.00 -5.94
C GLU A 38 28.76 1.04 -4.40
N TYR A 39 27.56 0.93 -3.81
CA TYR A 39 27.40 0.78 -2.37
C TYR A 39 28.06 -0.52 -1.87
N GLN A 40 27.81 -1.65 -2.53
CA GLN A 40 28.42 -2.94 -2.19
C GLN A 40 29.95 -2.90 -2.34
N ARG A 41 30.47 -2.26 -3.40
CA ARG A 41 31.91 -2.09 -3.64
C ARG A 41 32.62 -1.33 -2.51
N ILE A 42 31.92 -0.40 -1.85
CA ILE A 42 32.48 0.44 -0.78
C ILE A 42 32.28 -0.18 0.62
N THR A 43 31.12 -0.80 0.85
CA THR A 43 30.72 -1.29 2.19
C THR A 43 30.95 -2.78 2.40
N ASN A 44 31.13 -3.55 1.32
CA ASN A 44 31.06 -5.01 1.28
C ASN A 44 29.72 -5.58 1.76
N ILE A 45 28.63 -4.79 1.72
CA ILE A 45 27.27 -5.19 2.08
C ILE A 45 26.41 -5.21 0.82
N ASP A 46 25.77 -6.35 0.54
CA ASP A 46 24.76 -6.46 -0.50
C ASP A 46 23.39 -5.98 0.01
N ILE A 47 22.84 -4.96 -0.65
CA ILE A 47 21.51 -4.41 -0.36
C ILE A 47 20.49 -4.69 -1.48
N SER A 48 20.85 -5.49 -2.49
CA SER A 48 20.02 -5.78 -3.68
C SER A 48 18.66 -6.42 -3.37
N ARG A 49 18.54 -7.09 -2.21
CA ARG A 49 17.30 -7.71 -1.72
C ARG A 49 16.34 -6.76 -1.00
N LEU A 50 16.79 -5.55 -0.64
CA LEU A 50 15.95 -4.59 0.07
C LEU A 50 14.98 -3.91 -0.90
N ASN A 51 13.83 -3.42 -0.40
CA ASN A 51 12.95 -2.58 -1.22
C ASN A 51 13.67 -1.28 -1.65
N HIS A 52 13.27 -0.70 -2.78
CA HIS A 52 13.97 0.43 -3.40
C HIS A 52 14.13 1.65 -2.46
N ASP A 53 13.12 1.95 -1.65
CA ASP A 53 13.14 3.08 -0.73
C ASP A 53 14.09 2.82 0.45
N MET A 54 14.19 1.57 0.91
CA MET A 54 15.17 1.13 1.91
C MET A 54 16.60 1.13 1.35
N ILE A 55 16.81 0.73 0.09
CA ILE A 55 18.10 0.87 -0.62
C ILE A 55 18.53 2.34 -0.61
N LEU A 56 17.64 3.24 -1.02
CA LEU A 56 17.91 4.67 -1.02
C LEU A 56 18.18 5.19 0.40
N TYR A 57 17.40 4.77 1.40
CA TYR A 57 17.59 5.16 2.80
C TYR A 57 18.99 4.82 3.31
N GLN A 58 19.46 3.59 3.08
CA GLN A 58 20.79 3.15 3.50
C GLN A 58 21.90 3.97 2.81
N VAL A 59 21.73 4.29 1.53
CA VAL A 59 22.67 5.14 0.79
C VAL A 59 22.69 6.57 1.34
N VAL A 60 21.55 7.26 1.43
CA VAL A 60 21.53 8.70 1.81
C VAL A 60 21.90 8.92 3.28
N ARG A 61 21.61 7.95 4.16
CA ARG A 61 21.95 8.01 5.58
C ARG A 61 23.45 7.85 5.84
N ASN A 62 24.09 6.88 5.17
CA ASN A 62 25.45 6.46 5.51
C ASN A 62 26.50 6.95 4.49
N HIS A 63 26.13 7.08 3.22
CA HIS A 63 27.02 7.36 2.08
C HIS A 63 26.47 8.47 1.16
N ALA A 64 25.98 9.56 1.76
CA ALA A 64 25.36 10.70 1.07
C ALA A 64 26.13 11.28 -0.14
N TYR A 65 27.46 11.10 -0.20
CA TYR A 65 28.29 11.53 -1.33
C TYR A 65 28.02 10.74 -2.63
N LEU A 66 27.43 9.54 -2.53
CA LEU A 66 26.95 8.75 -3.69
C LEU A 66 25.72 9.39 -4.36
N VAL A 67 25.11 10.40 -3.71
CA VAL A 67 23.96 11.14 -4.25
C VAL A 67 24.28 12.65 -4.25
N PRO A 68 25.07 13.15 -5.24
CA PRO A 68 25.58 14.53 -5.22
C PRO A 68 24.51 15.63 -5.25
N SER A 69 23.29 15.35 -5.72
CA SER A 69 22.14 16.27 -5.65
C SER A 69 21.67 16.47 -4.21
N PHE A 70 21.49 15.38 -3.46
CA PHE A 70 21.12 15.39 -2.04
C PHE A 70 22.16 16.12 -1.18
N ALA A 71 23.46 16.00 -1.52
CA ALA A 71 24.53 16.73 -0.85
C ALA A 71 24.46 18.27 -1.00
N LYS A 72 23.67 18.80 -1.95
CA LYS A 72 23.44 20.25 -2.12
C LYS A 72 22.35 20.82 -1.21
N LEU A 73 21.52 19.97 -0.61
CA LEU A 73 20.48 20.41 0.35
C LEU A 73 21.13 20.98 1.61
N SER A 74 20.53 22.05 2.15
CA SER A 74 20.93 22.59 3.45
C SER A 74 20.62 21.60 4.58
N PRO A 75 21.31 21.68 5.75
CA PRO A 75 21.25 20.62 6.76
C PRO A 75 19.85 20.27 7.27
N CYS A 76 18.96 21.26 7.40
CA CYS A 76 17.58 21.03 7.85
C CYS A 76 16.77 20.28 6.79
N HIS A 77 16.76 20.74 5.54
CA HIS A 77 16.06 20.05 4.44
C HIS A 77 16.63 18.66 4.15
N ARG A 78 17.94 18.47 4.31
CA ARG A 78 18.57 17.15 4.22
C ARG A 78 18.01 16.20 5.28
N THR A 79 17.82 16.68 6.50
CA THR A 79 17.22 15.91 7.59
C THR A 79 15.77 15.54 7.25
N ASP A 80 15.00 16.49 6.74
CA ASP A 80 13.60 16.23 6.35
C ASP A 80 13.49 15.22 5.20
N VAL A 81 14.35 15.31 4.18
CA VAL A 81 14.37 14.33 3.07
C VAL A 81 14.79 12.94 3.55
N VAL A 82 15.75 12.81 4.48
CA VAL A 82 16.11 11.51 5.08
C VAL A 82 14.96 10.90 5.87
N LEU A 83 14.24 11.71 6.66
CA LEU A 83 13.06 11.27 7.40
C LEU A 83 11.92 10.88 6.46
N GLY A 84 11.72 11.63 5.37
CA GLY A 84 10.75 11.32 4.31
C GLY A 84 11.05 10.00 3.59
N ILE A 85 12.30 9.77 3.20
CA ILE A 85 12.74 8.51 2.59
C ILE A 85 12.58 7.34 3.58
N LYS A 86 12.91 7.54 4.87
CA LYS A 86 12.66 6.53 5.91
C LYS A 86 11.18 6.17 6.02
N LEU A 87 10.31 7.18 6.03
CA LEU A 87 8.86 6.97 6.06
C LEU A 87 8.40 6.15 4.86
N GLY A 88 8.89 6.47 3.65
CA GLY A 88 8.62 5.71 2.44
C GLY A 88 9.02 4.25 2.52
N ALA A 89 10.24 3.98 3.01
CA ALA A 89 10.78 2.64 3.18
C ALA A 89 10.02 1.75 4.18
N GLU A 90 9.24 2.37 5.09
CA GLU A 90 8.41 1.70 6.09
C GLU A 90 6.91 1.71 5.77
N PHE A 91 6.46 2.52 4.81
CA PHE A 91 5.03 2.80 4.57
C PHE A 91 4.72 3.45 3.22
N ASN A 92 3.86 2.79 2.44
CA ASN A 92 3.37 3.28 1.16
C ASN A 92 1.93 3.83 1.27
N PHE A 93 1.72 5.09 0.89
CA PHE A 93 0.41 5.74 0.94
C PHE A 93 -0.60 5.15 -0.06
N SER A 94 -0.15 4.65 -1.21
CA SER A 94 -1.02 4.01 -2.21
C SER A 94 -1.62 2.71 -1.68
N GLN A 95 -0.80 1.92 -0.98
CA GLN A 95 -1.24 0.69 -0.33
C GLN A 95 -2.20 0.98 0.85
N LEU A 96 -2.11 2.13 1.51
CA LEU A 96 -3.13 2.55 2.47
C LEU A 96 -4.43 2.94 1.75
N ALA A 97 -4.37 3.77 0.70
CA ALA A 97 -5.55 4.23 -0.05
C ALA A 97 -6.39 3.08 -0.64
N GLN A 98 -5.75 1.95 -0.95
CA GLN A 98 -6.39 0.72 -1.43
C GLN A 98 -6.63 -0.33 -0.33
N ALA A 99 -6.34 -0.02 0.94
CA ALA A 99 -6.42 -0.92 2.09
C ALA A 99 -5.65 -2.26 1.91
N GLU A 100 -4.61 -2.25 1.08
CA GLU A 100 -3.64 -3.35 0.90
C GLU A 100 -2.76 -3.48 2.15
N ASN A 101 -2.29 -2.35 2.69
CA ASN A 101 -1.60 -2.27 3.99
C ASN A 101 -2.44 -2.85 5.13
N VAL A 102 -1.78 -3.12 6.26
CA VAL A 102 -2.42 -3.45 7.55
C VAL A 102 -2.26 -2.29 8.55
N PRO A 103 -3.10 -2.19 9.60
CA PRO A 103 -3.02 -1.11 10.59
C PRO A 103 -1.63 -0.89 11.20
N ALA A 104 -0.85 -1.94 11.47
CA ALA A 104 0.51 -1.81 12.01
C ALA A 104 1.49 -1.04 11.10
N CYS A 105 1.25 -0.98 9.78
CA CYS A 105 2.09 -0.18 8.87
C CYS A 105 2.07 1.31 9.26
N LEU A 106 0.96 1.80 9.84
CA LEU A 106 0.79 3.19 10.27
C LEU A 106 1.64 3.59 11.49
N PHE A 107 2.26 2.66 12.22
CA PHE A 107 3.05 3.00 13.42
C PHE A 107 4.20 3.98 13.12
N CYS A 108 4.78 3.95 11.91
CA CYS A 108 5.84 4.88 11.49
C CYS A 108 5.40 6.35 11.52
N LEU A 109 4.11 6.64 11.34
CA LEU A 109 3.56 8.00 11.37
C LEU A 109 3.74 8.66 12.75
N LYS A 110 3.77 7.87 13.83
CA LYS A 110 4.11 8.39 15.17
C LYS A 110 5.52 8.98 15.24
N THR A 111 6.47 8.46 14.45
CA THR A 111 7.84 9.00 14.38
C THR A 111 7.93 10.33 13.62
N MET A 112 6.87 10.72 12.90
CA MET A 112 6.79 12.01 12.21
C MET A 112 6.29 13.14 13.11
N LYS A 113 6.01 12.88 14.39
CA LYS A 113 5.54 13.89 15.34
C LYS A 113 6.61 14.96 15.54
N GLY A 114 6.28 16.21 15.21
CA GLY A 114 7.23 17.34 15.20
C GLY A 114 8.02 17.49 13.88
N HIS A 115 7.85 16.58 12.93
CA HIS A 115 8.54 16.54 11.64
C HIS A 115 7.57 16.73 10.46
N THR A 116 6.59 17.64 10.62
CA THR A 116 5.53 17.88 9.61
C THR A 116 6.08 18.20 8.22
N ARG A 117 7.21 18.93 8.12
CA ARG A 117 7.82 19.24 6.83
C ARG A 117 8.38 18.00 6.12
N ALA A 118 9.02 17.07 6.85
CA ALA A 118 9.46 15.79 6.30
C ALA A 118 8.30 14.94 5.79
N PHE A 119 7.20 14.88 6.56
CA PHE A 119 5.97 14.20 6.16
C PHE A 119 5.38 14.83 4.89
N ASP A 120 5.23 16.15 4.87
CA ASP A 120 4.70 16.92 3.75
C ASP A 120 5.53 16.72 2.47
N VAL A 121 6.87 16.76 2.56
CA VAL A 121 7.76 16.53 1.40
C VAL A 121 7.57 15.13 0.82
N ARG A 122 7.57 14.07 1.65
CA ARG A 122 7.36 12.69 1.17
C ARG A 122 5.95 12.47 0.64
N PHE A 123 4.93 13.06 1.27
CA PHE A 123 3.55 12.94 0.79
C PHE A 123 3.38 13.61 -0.59
N MET A 124 3.94 14.80 -0.78
CA MET A 124 3.92 15.51 -2.06
C MET A 124 4.74 14.81 -3.14
N GLU A 125 5.89 14.24 -2.79
CA GLU A 125 6.68 13.38 -3.68
C GLU A 125 5.85 12.20 -4.19
N GLN A 126 5.17 11.48 -3.29
CA GLN A 126 4.33 10.34 -3.66
C GLN A 126 3.14 10.74 -4.55
N LEU A 127 2.51 11.89 -4.27
CA LEU A 127 1.42 12.43 -5.08
C LEU A 127 1.88 12.79 -6.50
N LEU A 128 3.10 13.31 -6.63
CA LEU A 128 3.71 13.67 -7.92
C LEU A 128 4.21 12.43 -8.69
N ASP A 129 4.70 11.39 -8.00
CA ASP A 129 5.00 10.08 -8.61
C ASP A 129 3.74 9.45 -9.23
N ILE A 130 2.58 9.57 -8.56
CA ILE A 130 1.28 9.11 -9.08
C ILE A 130 0.80 9.97 -10.26
N ALA A 131 1.00 11.29 -10.21
CA ALA A 131 0.70 12.16 -11.35
C ALA A 131 1.59 11.88 -12.57
N GLY A 132 2.84 11.47 -12.35
CA GLY A 132 3.77 11.01 -13.38
C GLY A 132 3.60 9.55 -13.81
N ALA A 133 2.75 8.77 -13.14
CA ALA A 133 2.62 7.34 -13.37
C ALA A 133 2.16 7.04 -14.80
N GLY A 134 2.87 6.14 -15.48
CA GLY A 134 2.65 5.86 -16.91
C GLY A 134 3.29 6.86 -17.88
N GLY A 135 4.06 7.84 -17.39
CA GLY A 135 4.79 8.81 -18.23
C GLY A 135 5.66 8.19 -19.33
N HIS A 136 6.18 6.98 -19.08
CA HIS A 136 6.94 6.18 -20.05
C HIS A 136 6.09 5.57 -21.20
N VAL A 137 4.76 5.66 -21.13
CA VAL A 137 3.81 5.10 -22.11
C VAL A 137 3.17 6.19 -22.98
N ASP A 138 2.65 7.26 -22.37
CA ASP A 138 1.63 8.12 -22.99
C ASP A 138 1.97 9.62 -23.01
N LEU A 139 3.00 10.05 -22.26
CA LEU A 139 3.42 11.44 -21.98
C LEU A 139 2.34 12.40 -21.42
N THR A 140 1.11 12.35 -21.93
CA THR A 140 -0.07 13.12 -21.47
C THR A 140 -0.64 12.60 -20.13
N CYS A 141 0.20 12.01 -19.29
CA CYS A 141 -0.15 11.05 -18.24
C CYS A 141 -0.77 11.64 -16.96
N GLY A 142 -1.10 12.95 -16.95
CA GLY A 142 -1.95 13.56 -15.92
C GLY A 142 -3.32 12.87 -15.74
N LYS A 143 -3.69 11.96 -16.66
CA LYS A 143 -4.83 11.03 -16.56
C LYS A 143 -4.80 10.07 -15.36
N LYS A 144 -3.71 9.96 -14.60
CA LYS A 144 -3.64 9.08 -13.42
C LYS A 144 -4.10 9.75 -12.12
N LEU A 145 -3.70 11.00 -11.87
CA LEU A 145 -4.17 11.76 -10.70
C LEU A 145 -5.49 12.47 -11.03
N MET A 146 -6.57 11.70 -11.18
CA MET A 146 -7.93 12.20 -11.33
C MET A 146 -8.59 12.44 -9.96
N GLU A 147 -9.69 13.19 -9.94
CA GLU A 147 -10.42 13.57 -8.72
C GLU A 147 -10.66 12.41 -7.72
N PRO A 148 -11.11 11.20 -8.11
CA PRO A 148 -11.31 10.10 -7.15
C PRO A 148 -10.00 9.63 -6.50
N VAL A 149 -8.88 9.65 -7.25
CA VAL A 149 -7.55 9.31 -6.75
C VAL A 149 -7.04 10.42 -5.81
N PHE A 150 -7.23 11.68 -6.19
CA PHE A 150 -6.86 12.81 -5.35
C PHE A 150 -7.63 12.82 -4.02
N GLN A 151 -8.94 12.56 -4.02
CA GLN A 151 -9.74 12.48 -2.79
C GLN A 151 -9.33 11.31 -1.90
N ALA A 152 -8.99 10.14 -2.47
CA ALA A 152 -8.42 9.04 -1.70
C ALA A 152 -7.11 9.47 -1.02
N PHE A 153 -6.20 10.14 -1.73
CA PHE A 153 -4.94 10.63 -1.16
C PHE A 153 -5.16 11.72 -0.11
N LYS A 154 -6.06 12.68 -0.35
CA LYS A 154 -6.47 13.68 0.64
C LYS A 154 -6.99 13.01 1.93
N ASN A 155 -7.76 11.94 1.82
CA ASN A 155 -8.20 11.17 2.99
C ASN A 155 -7.00 10.57 3.74
N MET A 156 -5.99 10.05 3.02
CA MET A 156 -4.79 9.48 3.66
C MET A 156 -3.93 10.55 4.33
N TYR A 157 -3.89 11.76 3.75
CA TYR A 157 -3.28 12.93 4.36
C TYR A 157 -3.95 13.29 5.69
N ASP A 158 -5.28 13.47 5.70
CA ASP A 158 -6.07 13.82 6.88
C ASP A 158 -5.85 12.79 8.01
N VAL A 159 -5.94 11.49 7.69
CA VAL A 159 -5.68 10.37 8.61
C VAL A 159 -4.26 10.41 9.16
N SER A 160 -3.26 10.59 8.29
CA SER A 160 -1.86 10.54 8.68
C SER A 160 -1.48 11.69 9.61
N ILE A 161 -1.98 12.90 9.34
CA ILE A 161 -1.83 14.05 10.24
C ILE A 161 -2.55 13.79 11.57
N GLY A 162 -3.77 13.23 11.54
CA GLY A 162 -4.51 12.86 12.75
C GLY A 162 -3.75 11.89 13.66
N ILE A 163 -3.11 10.86 13.10
CA ILE A 163 -2.24 9.92 13.83
C ILE A 163 -0.98 10.63 14.35
N THR A 164 -0.32 11.43 13.51
CA THR A 164 0.93 12.14 13.83
C THR A 164 0.75 13.16 14.97
N GLU A 165 -0.39 13.87 14.98
CA GLU A 165 -0.77 14.81 16.04
C GLU A 165 -1.30 14.10 17.30
N GLY A 166 -1.55 12.78 17.26
CA GLY A 166 -2.11 11.99 18.36
C GLY A 166 -3.61 12.17 18.58
N LYS A 167 -4.33 12.64 17.55
CA LYS A 167 -5.80 12.79 17.54
C LYS A 167 -6.54 11.52 17.15
N LEU A 168 -5.88 10.62 16.41
CA LEU A 168 -6.42 9.33 15.98
C LEU A 168 -5.53 8.19 16.48
N GLY A 169 -6.16 7.09 16.88
CA GLY A 169 -5.50 5.81 17.08
C GLY A 169 -5.01 5.19 15.75
N ILE A 170 -4.13 4.19 15.84
CA ILE A 170 -3.60 3.47 14.67
C ILE A 170 -4.72 2.71 13.93
N ARG A 171 -5.48 1.88 14.67
CA ARG A 171 -6.63 1.14 14.13
C ARG A 171 -7.73 2.09 13.65
N GLU A 172 -8.07 3.07 14.46
CA GLU A 172 -9.06 4.11 14.13
C GLU A 172 -8.72 4.84 12.81
N GLY A 173 -7.47 5.31 12.64
CA GLY A 173 -7.05 5.98 11.41
C GLY A 173 -7.11 5.08 10.18
N TYR A 174 -6.78 3.79 10.32
CA TYR A 174 -7.00 2.81 9.24
C TYR A 174 -8.49 2.65 8.92
N ASP A 175 -9.33 2.56 9.95
CA ASP A 175 -10.77 2.30 9.82
C ASP A 175 -11.51 3.52 9.24
N VAL A 176 -11.03 4.74 9.48
CA VAL A 176 -11.51 5.97 8.80
C VAL A 176 -11.34 5.90 7.28
N ASN A 177 -10.29 5.25 6.75
CA ASN A 177 -10.16 5.03 5.30
C ASN A 177 -11.30 4.14 4.77
N LEU A 178 -11.59 3.06 5.49
CA LEU A 178 -12.65 2.12 5.13
C LEU A 178 -14.02 2.79 5.17
N THR A 179 -14.32 3.55 6.23
CA THR A 179 -15.59 4.27 6.38
C THR A 179 -15.76 5.31 5.28
N ARG A 180 -14.75 6.12 4.95
CA ARG A 180 -14.84 7.11 3.87
C ARG A 180 -15.09 6.49 2.49
N ARG A 181 -14.62 5.25 2.24
CA ARG A 181 -14.96 4.51 1.01
C ARG A 181 -16.45 4.13 0.97
N VAL A 182 -17.01 3.66 2.09
CA VAL A 182 -18.45 3.35 2.18
C VAL A 182 -19.30 4.62 2.08
N GLU A 183 -18.94 5.70 2.77
CA GLU A 183 -19.61 7.00 2.67
C GLU A 183 -19.68 7.47 1.21
N HIS A 184 -18.57 7.35 0.45
CA HIS A 184 -18.57 7.66 -0.98
C HIS A 184 -19.55 6.78 -1.77
N LEU A 185 -19.57 5.46 -1.53
CA LEU A 185 -20.48 4.53 -2.19
C LEU A 185 -21.97 4.82 -1.85
N VAL A 186 -22.28 5.13 -0.59
CA VAL A 186 -23.63 5.56 -0.18
C VAL A 186 -24.04 6.85 -0.89
N ASN A 187 -23.14 7.83 -1.00
CA ASN A 187 -23.40 9.09 -1.69
C ASN A 187 -23.64 8.94 -3.21
N VAL A 188 -23.15 7.86 -3.85
CA VAL A 188 -23.46 7.52 -5.25
C VAL A 188 -24.61 6.51 -5.39
N GLY A 189 -25.33 6.21 -4.30
CA GLY A 189 -26.57 5.44 -4.31
C GLY A 189 -26.47 3.98 -3.84
N TRP A 190 -25.35 3.55 -3.25
CA TRP A 190 -25.21 2.17 -2.75
C TRP A 190 -25.81 2.01 -1.33
N GLU A 191 -27.12 1.78 -1.27
CA GLU A 191 -27.91 1.75 -0.02
C GLU A 191 -27.40 0.73 1.01
N LYS A 192 -26.90 -0.44 0.58
CA LYS A 192 -26.31 -1.48 1.46
C LYS A 192 -25.19 -0.95 2.36
N GLY A 193 -24.50 0.11 1.93
CA GLY A 193 -23.43 0.75 2.73
C GLY A 193 -23.93 1.40 4.03
N GLN A 194 -25.22 1.72 4.14
CA GLN A 194 -25.79 2.36 5.34
C GLN A 194 -25.87 1.42 6.55
N GLU A 195 -25.85 0.10 6.32
CA GLU A 195 -25.91 -0.93 7.37
C GLU A 195 -24.53 -1.40 7.84
N LEU A 196 -23.45 -0.95 7.19
CA LEU A 196 -22.09 -1.39 7.49
C LEU A 196 -21.53 -0.69 8.73
N ASP A 197 -21.20 -1.49 9.74
CA ASP A 197 -20.47 -1.08 10.94
C ASP A 197 -19.02 -1.57 10.88
N VAL A 198 -18.06 -0.66 10.96
CA VAL A 198 -16.62 -0.99 10.97
C VAL A 198 -16.19 -1.74 12.24
N SER A 199 -17.01 -1.76 13.29
CA SER A 199 -16.77 -2.57 14.50
C SER A 199 -17.08 -4.06 14.28
N ASP A 200 -17.97 -4.39 13.34
CA ASP A 200 -18.26 -5.78 12.98
C ASP A 200 -17.17 -6.35 12.05
N PRO A 201 -16.59 -7.54 12.34
CA PRO A 201 -15.51 -8.09 11.54
C PRO A 201 -15.87 -8.40 10.08
N ILE A 202 -17.10 -8.86 9.78
CA ILE A 202 -17.47 -9.24 8.41
C ILE A 202 -17.82 -8.00 7.57
N HIS A 203 -18.47 -7.00 8.17
CA HIS A 203 -18.64 -5.67 7.58
C HIS A 203 -17.28 -5.03 7.31
N ARG A 204 -16.39 -4.95 8.29
CA ARG A 204 -15.06 -4.37 8.09
C ARG A 204 -14.24 -5.09 7.02
N ALA A 205 -14.33 -6.42 6.93
CA ALA A 205 -13.71 -7.19 5.86
C ALA A 205 -14.28 -6.82 4.47
N LEU A 206 -15.60 -6.64 4.34
CA LEU A 206 -16.23 -6.13 3.13
C LEU A 206 -15.74 -4.71 2.79
N MET A 207 -15.68 -3.81 3.77
CA MET A 207 -15.19 -2.43 3.58
C MET A 207 -13.74 -2.42 3.07
N ARG A 208 -12.89 -3.31 3.60
CA ARG A 208 -11.52 -3.52 3.11
C ARG A 208 -11.49 -4.06 1.68
N LEU A 209 -12.37 -5.01 1.33
CA LEU A 209 -12.49 -5.52 -0.04
C LEU A 209 -12.95 -4.44 -1.04
N LEU A 210 -13.89 -3.56 -0.65
CA LEU A 210 -14.35 -2.42 -1.46
C LEU A 210 -13.23 -1.39 -1.73
N CYS A 211 -12.32 -1.18 -0.77
CA CYS A 211 -11.10 -0.40 -0.98
C CYS A 211 -10.13 -1.12 -1.93
N ILE A 212 -9.91 -2.43 -1.74
CA ILE A 212 -8.99 -3.25 -2.55
C ILE A 212 -9.43 -3.29 -4.01
N SER A 213 -10.72 -3.52 -4.29
CA SER A 213 -11.26 -3.47 -5.66
C SER A 213 -11.33 -2.07 -6.25
N ASN A 214 -11.10 -1.03 -5.44
CA ASN A 214 -11.36 0.37 -5.75
C ASN A 214 -12.80 0.61 -6.26
N SER A 215 -13.80 -0.06 -5.66
CA SER A 215 -15.21 0.12 -6.04
C SER A 215 -15.63 1.58 -5.86
N ALA A 216 -16.26 2.16 -6.87
CA ALA A 216 -16.58 3.59 -6.96
C ALA A 216 -18.03 3.86 -7.43
N ASP A 217 -18.79 2.79 -7.66
CA ASP A 217 -20.17 2.83 -8.15
C ASP A 217 -20.97 1.64 -7.60
N VAL A 218 -22.28 1.65 -7.82
CA VAL A 218 -23.21 0.62 -7.34
C VAL A 218 -22.90 -0.76 -7.93
N GLU A 219 -22.54 -0.85 -9.22
CA GLU A 219 -22.26 -2.16 -9.87
C GLU A 219 -21.01 -2.83 -9.27
N SER A 220 -19.92 -2.07 -9.13
CA SER A 220 -18.66 -2.55 -8.56
C SER A 220 -18.74 -2.84 -7.05
N ALA A 221 -19.62 -2.16 -6.31
CA ALA A 221 -19.87 -2.46 -4.91
C ALA A 221 -20.74 -3.71 -4.73
N ASP A 222 -21.81 -3.86 -5.52
CA ASP A 222 -22.66 -5.05 -5.51
C ASP A 222 -21.92 -6.30 -5.97
N LEU A 223 -21.06 -6.20 -6.98
CA LEU A 223 -20.22 -7.32 -7.44
C LEU A 223 -19.34 -7.87 -6.31
N ILE A 224 -18.75 -7.00 -5.49
CA ILE A 224 -17.88 -7.37 -4.36
C ILE A 224 -18.70 -7.95 -3.21
N HIS A 225 -19.82 -7.30 -2.85
CA HIS A 225 -20.76 -7.77 -1.84
C HIS A 225 -21.29 -9.17 -2.16
N ASP A 226 -21.84 -9.35 -3.37
CA ASP A 226 -22.48 -10.59 -3.79
C ASP A 226 -21.45 -11.71 -3.95
N THR A 227 -20.22 -11.40 -4.39
CA THR A 227 -19.11 -12.36 -4.35
C THR A 227 -18.82 -12.84 -2.93
N LEU A 228 -18.67 -11.93 -1.96
CA LEU A 228 -18.38 -12.27 -0.57
C LEU A 228 -19.50 -13.11 0.08
N PHE A 229 -20.76 -12.74 -0.12
CA PHE A 229 -21.88 -13.36 0.59
C PHE A 229 -22.49 -14.57 -0.11
N ASN A 230 -22.57 -14.56 -1.44
CA ASN A 230 -23.32 -15.55 -2.23
C ASN A 230 -22.41 -16.56 -2.95
N VAL A 231 -21.16 -16.20 -3.27
CA VAL A 231 -20.25 -17.04 -4.08
C VAL A 231 -19.18 -17.74 -3.23
N LEU A 232 -18.59 -17.04 -2.26
CA LEU A 232 -17.57 -17.64 -1.39
C LEU A 232 -18.19 -18.64 -0.40
N SER A 233 -17.52 -19.79 -0.26
CA SER A 233 -17.89 -20.79 0.75
C SER A 233 -17.83 -20.21 2.16
N GLY A 234 -18.64 -20.75 3.07
CA GLY A 234 -18.64 -20.33 4.48
C GLY A 234 -17.26 -20.46 5.15
N ASP A 235 -16.44 -21.43 4.73
CA ASP A 235 -15.11 -21.69 5.29
C ASP A 235 -14.09 -20.68 4.76
N THR A 236 -14.02 -20.50 3.43
CA THR A 236 -13.21 -19.46 2.80
C THR A 236 -13.54 -18.08 3.38
N ARG A 237 -14.83 -17.76 3.52
CA ARG A 237 -15.28 -16.47 4.06
C ARG A 237 -14.80 -16.26 5.49
N ARG A 238 -14.84 -17.28 6.37
CA ARG A 238 -14.31 -17.16 7.74
C ARG A 238 -12.79 -16.92 7.76
N LEU A 239 -12.02 -17.64 6.93
CA LEU A 239 -10.57 -17.45 6.84
C LEU A 239 -10.20 -16.06 6.31
N LEU A 240 -10.89 -15.62 5.25
CA LEU A 240 -10.73 -14.30 4.65
C LEU A 240 -11.05 -13.18 5.65
N VAL A 241 -12.22 -13.24 6.31
CA VAL A 241 -12.64 -12.26 7.32
C VAL A 241 -11.64 -12.21 8.49
N ARG A 242 -11.13 -13.37 8.94
CA ARG A 242 -10.11 -13.43 9.99
C ARG A 242 -8.83 -12.72 9.56
N GLY A 243 -8.25 -13.10 8.42
CA GLY A 243 -7.00 -12.53 7.92
C GLY A 243 -7.09 -11.04 7.60
N LEU A 244 -8.20 -10.57 7.02
CA LEU A 244 -8.41 -9.16 6.70
C LEU A 244 -8.55 -8.25 7.93
N ASN A 245 -8.82 -8.81 9.12
CA ASN A 245 -8.99 -8.07 10.36
C ASN A 245 -7.76 -8.05 11.28
N PHE A 246 -6.69 -8.78 10.97
CA PHE A 246 -5.45 -8.73 11.73
C PHE A 246 -4.78 -7.35 11.61
N ASP A 247 -4.39 -6.79 12.76
CA ASP A 247 -3.73 -5.49 12.84
C ASP A 247 -2.24 -5.54 12.50
N GLY A 248 -1.57 -6.63 12.91
CA GLY A 248 -0.11 -6.76 12.96
C GLY A 248 0.41 -6.52 14.37
N SER A 249 0.88 -7.57 15.02
CA SER A 249 1.41 -7.58 16.39
C SER A 249 2.38 -8.75 16.57
N LEU A 250 3.16 -8.78 17.65
CA LEU A 250 4.09 -9.88 17.92
C LEU A 250 3.37 -11.23 18.12
N GLN A 251 2.18 -11.22 18.71
CA GLN A 251 1.38 -12.42 18.98
C GLN A 251 0.53 -12.83 17.77
N GLN A 252 0.30 -11.91 16.84
CA GLN A 252 -0.50 -12.10 15.63
C GLN A 252 0.05 -11.18 14.54
N PRO A 253 1.11 -11.60 13.83
CA PRO A 253 1.60 -10.89 12.65
C PRO A 253 0.50 -10.88 11.58
N ALA A 254 0.41 -9.79 10.83
CA ALA A 254 -0.54 -9.67 9.74
C ALA A 254 0.17 -9.76 8.38
N VAL A 255 -0.52 -10.27 7.38
CA VAL A 255 0.00 -10.34 6.01
C VAL A 255 -0.49 -9.13 5.20
N GLN A 256 0.47 -8.46 4.57
CA GLN A 256 0.28 -7.49 3.50
C GLN A 256 0.45 -8.21 2.15
N ALA A 257 -0.67 -8.64 1.57
CA ALA A 257 -0.70 -9.32 0.28
C ALA A 257 -0.66 -8.28 -0.85
N ILE A 258 0.54 -7.89 -1.29
CA ILE A 258 0.70 -6.75 -2.19
C ILE A 258 0.25 -7.07 -3.62
N TYR A 259 -0.19 -6.06 -4.37
CA TYR A 259 -0.82 -6.15 -5.69
C TYR A 259 -2.23 -6.77 -5.73
N ILE A 260 -2.88 -7.00 -4.58
CA ILE A 260 -4.26 -7.52 -4.56
C ILE A 260 -5.28 -6.64 -5.32
N PRO A 261 -5.19 -5.29 -5.36
CA PRO A 261 -6.06 -4.47 -6.21
C PRO A 261 -5.92 -4.75 -7.71
N ALA A 262 -4.67 -4.91 -8.17
CA ALA A 262 -4.38 -5.19 -9.59
C ALA A 262 -4.89 -6.57 -9.99
N VAL A 263 -4.79 -7.54 -9.08
CA VAL A 263 -5.27 -8.91 -9.24
C VAL A 263 -6.80 -8.96 -9.30
N SER A 264 -7.49 -8.27 -8.38
CA SER A 264 -8.96 -8.16 -8.42
C SER A 264 -9.45 -7.50 -9.71
N SER A 265 -8.79 -6.42 -10.15
CA SER A 265 -9.11 -5.72 -11.40
C SER A 265 -8.90 -6.62 -12.63
N ALA A 266 -7.76 -7.32 -12.70
CA ALA A 266 -7.45 -8.24 -13.79
C ALA A 266 -8.42 -9.44 -13.83
N ALA A 267 -8.87 -9.94 -12.68
CA ALA A 267 -9.79 -11.08 -12.60
C ALA A 267 -11.16 -10.72 -13.19
N ILE A 268 -11.69 -9.55 -12.84
CA ILE A 268 -12.95 -9.02 -13.41
C ILE A 268 -12.80 -8.79 -14.93
N GLY A 269 -11.64 -8.27 -15.37
CA GLY A 269 -11.33 -8.04 -16.78
C GLY A 269 -11.12 -9.31 -17.62
N ALA A 270 -10.84 -10.45 -16.98
CA ALA A 270 -10.59 -11.73 -17.65
C ALA A 270 -11.88 -12.57 -17.84
N THR A 271 -12.99 -11.92 -18.15
CA THR A 271 -14.30 -12.55 -18.43
C THR A 271 -14.60 -12.57 -19.94
N LYS A 272 -15.39 -13.54 -20.42
CA LYS A 272 -15.64 -13.76 -21.87
C LYS A 272 -16.85 -12.97 -22.37
N SER A 273 -17.96 -13.00 -21.63
CA SER A 273 -19.18 -12.23 -21.94
C SER A 273 -19.30 -10.93 -21.12
N GLY A 274 -18.54 -10.81 -20.03
CA GLY A 274 -18.68 -9.71 -19.08
C GLY A 274 -19.98 -9.75 -18.26
N SER A 275 -20.73 -10.86 -18.30
CA SER A 275 -21.94 -11.03 -17.49
C SER A 275 -21.64 -11.01 -15.99
N LYS A 276 -22.61 -10.58 -15.17
CA LYS A 276 -22.44 -10.49 -13.70
C LYS A 276 -21.98 -11.82 -13.09
N ALA A 277 -22.59 -12.94 -13.47
CA ALA A 277 -22.21 -14.27 -12.97
C ALA A 277 -20.78 -14.71 -13.38
N GLU A 278 -20.30 -14.33 -14.58
CA GLU A 278 -18.89 -14.55 -14.95
C GLU A 278 -17.95 -13.67 -14.15
N LYS A 279 -18.28 -12.38 -13.99
CA LYS A 279 -17.50 -11.44 -13.16
C LYS A 279 -17.41 -11.93 -11.72
N GLU A 280 -18.51 -12.42 -11.16
CA GLU A 280 -18.60 -13.03 -9.82
C GLU A 280 -17.71 -14.27 -9.69
N LYS A 281 -17.79 -15.23 -10.63
CA LYS A 281 -16.92 -16.43 -10.59
C LYS A 281 -15.44 -16.06 -10.71
N ALA A 282 -15.10 -15.18 -11.65
CA ALA A 282 -13.72 -14.78 -11.89
C ALA A 282 -13.15 -13.98 -10.70
N LEU A 283 -13.91 -13.02 -10.18
CA LEU A 283 -13.54 -12.27 -8.99
C LEU A 283 -13.37 -13.18 -7.78
N ALA A 284 -14.25 -14.16 -7.54
CA ALA A 284 -14.20 -15.06 -6.38
C ALA A 284 -12.86 -15.81 -6.24
N ALA A 285 -12.15 -16.08 -7.34
CA ALA A 285 -10.84 -16.71 -7.30
C ALA A 285 -9.79 -15.86 -6.56
N ALA A 286 -9.86 -14.53 -6.63
CA ALA A 286 -8.93 -13.65 -5.94
C ALA A 286 -9.09 -13.66 -4.40
N PRO A 287 -10.30 -13.51 -3.81
CA PRO A 287 -10.52 -13.71 -2.37
C PRO A 287 -10.24 -15.13 -1.87
N ARG A 288 -10.43 -16.19 -2.69
CA ARG A 288 -10.03 -17.56 -2.31
C ARG A 288 -8.51 -17.71 -2.20
N TYR A 289 -7.78 -17.22 -3.20
CA TYR A 289 -6.32 -17.18 -3.14
C TYR A 289 -5.82 -16.29 -1.98
N LEU A 290 -6.46 -15.14 -1.77
CA LEU A 290 -6.15 -14.23 -0.68
C LEU A 290 -6.40 -14.87 0.70
N SER A 291 -7.48 -15.64 0.89
CA SER A 291 -7.74 -16.28 2.18
C SER A 291 -6.62 -17.23 2.59
N ARG A 292 -6.04 -17.98 1.65
CA ARG A 292 -4.83 -18.79 1.84
C ARG A 292 -3.58 -17.92 2.06
N THR A 293 -3.45 -16.84 1.29
CA THR A 293 -2.31 -15.91 1.37
C THR A 293 -2.26 -15.13 2.69
N LEU A 294 -3.37 -14.96 3.40
CA LEU A 294 -3.40 -14.26 4.70
C LEU A 294 -3.05 -15.16 5.91
N GLU A 295 -2.83 -16.47 5.72
CA GLU A 295 -2.46 -17.37 6.81
C GLU A 295 -0.98 -17.26 7.18
N VAL A 296 -0.71 -17.10 8.49
CA VAL A 296 0.64 -17.05 9.08
C VAL A 296 0.84 -18.28 9.95
N ASN A 297 1.92 -19.03 9.71
CA ASN A 297 2.37 -20.08 10.61
C ASN A 297 3.32 -19.48 11.65
N ILE A 298 2.78 -19.19 12.84
CA ILE A 298 3.48 -18.49 13.93
C ILE A 298 4.56 -19.38 14.58
N GLU A 299 4.54 -20.70 14.36
CA GLU A 299 5.55 -21.63 14.91
C GLU A 299 6.89 -21.59 14.16
N GLN A 300 7.02 -20.75 13.11
CA GLN A 300 8.27 -20.58 12.38
C GLN A 300 9.27 -19.69 13.14
N PRO A 301 10.50 -20.15 13.46
CA PRO A 301 11.50 -19.36 14.19
C PRO A 301 11.97 -18.06 13.50
N ARG A 302 11.59 -17.84 12.23
CA ARG A 302 12.01 -16.69 11.42
C ARG A 302 11.15 -15.43 11.63
N LEU A 303 10.12 -15.50 12.48
CA LEU A 303 9.17 -14.41 12.72
C LEU A 303 9.39 -13.67 14.05
N GLU A 304 10.50 -13.92 14.75
CA GLU A 304 10.83 -13.17 15.98
C GLU A 304 10.93 -11.67 15.69
N GLY A 305 10.16 -10.86 16.41
CA GLY A 305 10.10 -9.41 16.21
C GLY A 305 9.25 -8.95 15.03
N VAL A 306 8.79 -9.84 14.14
CA VAL A 306 8.01 -9.47 12.94
C VAL A 306 6.55 -9.17 13.32
N VAL A 307 6.01 -8.05 12.83
CA VAL A 307 4.59 -7.67 13.02
C VAL A 307 3.81 -7.56 11.71
N VAL A 308 4.50 -7.36 10.58
CA VAL A 308 3.91 -7.43 9.24
C VAL A 308 4.82 -8.21 8.30
N ILE A 309 4.21 -9.16 7.58
CA ILE A 309 4.82 -9.97 6.53
C ILE A 309 4.28 -9.47 5.18
N GLU A 310 5.15 -9.21 4.21
CA GLU A 310 4.76 -8.96 2.82
C GLU A 310 4.76 -10.26 2.01
N ARG A 311 3.80 -10.39 1.10
CA ARG A 311 3.74 -11.45 0.09
C ARG A 311 3.44 -10.83 -1.27
N ASP A 312 4.41 -10.81 -2.19
CA ASP A 312 4.24 -10.34 -3.57
C ASP A 312 3.46 -11.36 -4.41
N ILE A 313 2.12 -11.28 -4.34
CA ILE A 313 1.24 -12.25 -5.02
C ILE A 313 1.36 -12.17 -6.54
N ARG A 314 1.74 -11.01 -7.08
CA ARG A 314 1.90 -10.78 -8.52
C ARG A 314 2.93 -11.73 -9.12
N ARG A 315 4.02 -12.04 -8.40
CA ARG A 315 5.07 -12.99 -8.86
C ARG A 315 4.49 -14.38 -9.13
N THR A 316 3.45 -14.79 -8.40
CA THR A 316 2.87 -16.14 -8.50
C THR A 316 1.66 -16.21 -9.43
N ILE A 317 0.74 -15.25 -9.36
CA ILE A 317 -0.59 -15.42 -9.99
C ILE A 317 -0.79 -14.65 -11.31
N MET A 318 -0.08 -13.55 -11.56
CA MET A 318 -0.36 -12.71 -12.74
C MET A 318 -0.13 -13.40 -14.09
N HIS A 319 0.76 -14.39 -14.17
CA HIS A 319 0.93 -15.17 -15.41
C HIS A 319 -0.32 -16.01 -15.70
N THR A 320 -0.79 -16.76 -14.69
CA THR A 320 -1.99 -17.60 -14.78
C THR A 320 -3.25 -16.77 -15.04
N LEU A 321 -3.40 -15.65 -14.34
CA LEU A 321 -4.58 -14.79 -14.36
C LEU A 321 -4.75 -14.09 -15.74
N ASN A 322 -3.64 -13.81 -16.44
CA ASN A 322 -3.65 -13.31 -17.82
C ASN A 322 -3.83 -14.40 -18.90
N SER A 323 -3.95 -15.68 -18.53
CA SER A 323 -4.05 -16.79 -19.49
C SER A 323 -5.49 -17.10 -19.90
N GLU A 324 -5.67 -17.65 -21.11
CA GLU A 324 -6.99 -18.16 -21.55
C GLU A 324 -7.54 -19.24 -20.61
N ARG A 325 -6.65 -20.00 -19.94
CA ARG A 325 -7.04 -21.06 -18.99
C ARG A 325 -7.76 -20.49 -17.77
N PHE A 326 -7.40 -19.29 -17.29
CA PHE A 326 -8.16 -18.60 -16.23
C PHE A 326 -9.53 -18.10 -16.73
N ARG A 327 -9.62 -17.66 -17.99
CA ARG A 327 -10.91 -17.26 -18.60
C ARG A 327 -11.87 -18.43 -18.83
N GLU A 328 -11.34 -19.65 -18.89
CA GLU A 328 -12.11 -20.89 -18.98
C GLU A 328 -12.46 -21.44 -17.60
N ASP A 329 -11.49 -21.43 -16.69
CA ASP A 329 -11.66 -21.90 -15.33
C ASP A 329 -10.90 -21.02 -14.32
N PRO A 330 -11.59 -20.06 -13.67
CA PRO A 330 -11.00 -19.25 -12.61
C PRO A 330 -10.51 -20.05 -11.40
N ASP A 331 -11.02 -21.27 -11.21
CA ASP A 331 -10.71 -22.11 -10.06
C ASP A 331 -9.27 -22.68 -10.11
N ILE A 332 -8.56 -22.46 -11.23
CA ILE A 332 -7.12 -22.72 -11.35
C ILE A 332 -6.27 -22.02 -10.27
N LEU A 333 -6.64 -20.82 -9.81
CA LEU A 333 -5.87 -20.10 -8.78
C LEU A 333 -5.85 -20.85 -7.44
N ASP A 334 -6.86 -21.68 -7.18
CA ASP A 334 -6.95 -22.46 -5.93
C ASP A 334 -5.84 -23.51 -5.82
N ASN A 335 -5.18 -23.85 -6.92
CA ASN A 335 -4.09 -24.83 -7.01
C ASN A 335 -2.69 -24.19 -7.05
N LEU A 336 -2.57 -22.86 -7.06
CA LEU A 336 -1.27 -22.19 -7.03
C LEU A 336 -0.72 -22.12 -5.59
N ASP A 337 0.60 -22.14 -5.45
CA ASP A 337 1.28 -21.89 -4.17
C ASP A 337 1.06 -20.44 -3.69
N VAL A 338 1.30 -20.17 -2.41
CA VAL A 338 1.37 -18.80 -1.87
C VAL A 338 2.80 -18.27 -1.98
N PRO A 339 3.03 -16.94 -2.10
CA PRO A 339 4.38 -16.39 -2.17
C PRO A 339 5.15 -16.61 -0.86
N SER A 340 6.48 -16.61 -0.95
CA SER A 340 7.36 -16.59 0.22
C SER A 340 7.17 -15.34 1.06
N ASP A 341 7.41 -15.48 2.37
CA ASP A 341 7.38 -14.37 3.33
C ASP A 341 8.59 -13.43 3.13
N GLU A 342 8.31 -12.14 2.94
CA GLU A 342 9.30 -11.05 3.04
C GLU A 342 8.95 -10.20 4.28
N VAL A 343 9.95 -9.69 5.01
CA VAL A 343 9.69 -8.86 6.21
C VAL A 343 9.27 -7.47 5.77
N ALA A 344 8.03 -7.07 6.09
CA ALA A 344 7.54 -5.72 5.83
C ALA A 344 7.73 -4.79 7.02
N LYS A 345 7.56 -5.30 8.25
CA LYS A 345 7.70 -4.49 9.46
C LYS A 345 8.09 -5.29 10.69
N MET A 346 9.11 -4.80 11.39
CA MET A 346 9.49 -5.22 12.73
C MET A 346 8.74 -4.42 13.81
N ALA A 347 8.57 -5.01 15.00
CA ALA A 347 8.14 -4.29 16.19
C ALA A 347 9.19 -3.25 16.63
N GLU A 348 8.73 -2.25 17.38
CA GLU A 348 9.63 -1.27 17.99
C GLU A 348 10.64 -1.95 18.92
N GLY A 349 11.92 -1.59 18.78
CA GLY A 349 13.04 -2.20 19.52
C GLY A 349 13.70 -3.43 18.87
N TYR A 350 13.16 -3.94 17.74
CA TYR A 350 13.78 -5.01 16.98
C TYR A 350 14.53 -4.45 15.75
N GLU A 351 15.68 -5.04 15.41
CA GLU A 351 16.46 -4.66 14.23
C GLU A 351 16.01 -5.44 12.98
N TRP A 352 16.26 -4.87 11.81
CA TRP A 352 16.00 -5.53 10.53
C TRP A 352 16.96 -6.69 10.30
N VAL A 353 16.45 -7.92 10.36
CA VAL A 353 17.19 -9.10 9.91
C VAL A 353 17.12 -9.16 8.39
N ILE A 354 18.28 -9.07 7.74
CA ILE A 354 18.39 -9.36 6.29
C ILE A 354 18.34 -10.89 6.14
N LEU A 355 17.29 -11.40 5.47
CA LEU A 355 17.06 -12.82 5.20
C LEU A 355 17.77 -13.33 3.93
#